data_AF-A0A227J3P1-F1
#
_entry.id   AF-A0A227J3P1-F1
#
_cell.length_a   1.000
_cell.length_b   1.000
_cell.length_c   1.000
_cell.angle_alpha   90.00
_cell.angle_beta   90.00
_cell.angle_gamma   90.00
#
_symmetry.space_group_name_H-M   'P 1'
#
loop_
_entity.id
_entity.type
_entity.pdbx_description
1 polymer ?
#
loop_
_entity_poly.entity_id
_entity_poly.type
_entity_poly.pdbx_seq_one_letter_code
_entity_poly.pdbx_strand_id
1 'polypeptide(L)'
;CSNDVRVAEHAAALYHQKLAPLIVFSGGEGRFTDGLFEKSEAETFADIARLAGVPSDAILVETRSTNSGENVRFTEQLLKEKGIQCESIILVQKPFMERRAIATFEKQW
;
A
#
# COMPACT_ATOMS: atom_id res chain seq x y z
N CYS A 1 -6.41 -6.51 -3.85
CA CYS A 1 -7.22 -5.39 -4.36
C CYS A 1 -8.31 -5.05 -3.37
N SER A 2 -8.22 -3.85 -2.81
CA SER A 2 -9.12 -3.24 -1.84
C SER A 2 -9.69 -1.97 -2.45
N ASN A 3 -10.98 -1.92 -2.77
CA ASN A 3 -11.60 -0.69 -3.29
C ASN A 3 -12.11 0.24 -2.15
N ASP A 4 -11.53 0.14 -0.96
CA ASP A 4 -12.01 0.88 0.23
C ASP A 4 -11.05 1.99 0.61
N VAL A 5 -11.47 3.21 0.31
CA VAL A 5 -10.75 4.47 0.56
C VAL A 5 -10.34 4.65 2.02
N ARG A 6 -11.06 4.04 2.96
CA ARG A 6 -10.76 4.12 4.40
C ARG A 6 -9.41 3.51 4.78
N VAL A 7 -8.89 2.60 3.94
CA VAL A 7 -7.53 2.04 4.10
C VAL A 7 -6.48 3.14 3.94
N ALA A 8 -6.64 4.02 2.94
CA ALA A 8 -5.73 5.13 2.71
C ALA A 8 -5.84 6.20 3.80
N GLU A 9 -7.05 6.51 4.26
CA GLU A 9 -7.28 7.43 5.39
C GLU A 9 -6.64 6.90 6.67
N HIS A 10 -6.78 5.60 6.94
CA HIS A 10 -6.15 4.98 8.11
C HIS A 10 -4.63 4.98 8.02
N ALA A 11 -4.05 4.68 6.85
CA ALA A 11 -2.61 4.77 6.62
C ALA A 11 -2.10 6.20 6.87
N ALA A 12 -2.82 7.22 6.40
CA ALA A 12 -2.49 8.62 6.68
C ALA A 12 -2.59 8.95 8.18
N ALA A 13 -3.59 8.43 8.89
CA ALA A 13 -3.72 8.61 10.33
C ALA A 13 -2.56 7.99 11.12
N LEU A 14 -2.04 6.83 10.69
CA LEU A 14 -0.87 6.18 11.30
C LEU A 14 0.41 6.99 11.06
N TYR A 15 0.56 7.58 9.87
CA TYR A 15 1.66 8.49 9.57
C TYR A 15 1.63 9.74 10.46
N HIS A 16 0.46 10.37 10.65
CA HIS A 16 0.31 11.53 11.53
C HIS A 16 0.56 11.19 13.01
N GLN A 17 0.33 9.94 13.41
CA GLN A 17 0.73 9.42 14.73
C GLN A 17 2.23 9.12 14.84
N LYS A 18 3.01 9.34 13.77
CA LYS A 18 4.46 9.09 13.69
C LYS A 18 4.85 7.63 13.92
N LEU A 19 3.94 6.71 13.62
CA LEU A 19 4.19 5.26 13.76
C LEU A 19 5.06 4.69 12.65
N ALA A 20 5.04 5.34 11.48
CA ALA A 20 5.93 5.03 10.37
C ALA A 20 6.31 6.30 9.62
N PRO A 21 7.57 6.45 9.16
CA PRO A 21 8.02 7.62 8.41
C PRO A 21 7.63 7.58 6.93
N LEU A 22 7.18 6.41 6.43
CA LEU A 22 6.86 6.17 5.03
C LEU A 22 5.57 5.36 4.90
N ILE A 23 4.82 5.61 3.83
CA ILE A 23 3.65 4.83 3.43
C ILE A 23 3.92 4.24 2.06
N VAL A 24 3.67 2.95 1.88
CA VAL A 24 3.70 2.30 0.56
C VAL A 24 2.30 1.85 0.19
N PHE A 25 1.77 2.35 -0.92
CA PHE A 25 0.56 1.83 -1.53
C PHE A 25 0.93 0.88 -2.65
N SER A 26 0.45 -0.36 -2.58
CA SER A 26 0.72 -1.40 -3.57
C SER A 26 -0.58 -2.00 -4.09
N GLY A 27 -0.78 -1.88 -5.39
CA GLY A 27 -1.97 -2.33 -6.09
C GLY A 27 -2.01 -1.78 -7.51
N GLY A 28 -1.99 -2.68 -8.49
CA GLY A 28 -2.15 -2.35 -9.89
C GLY A 28 -3.61 -2.15 -10.31
N GLU A 29 -3.83 -2.14 -11.61
CA GLU A 29 -5.17 -2.09 -12.18
C GLU A 29 -5.92 -3.37 -11.79
N GLY A 30 -7.07 -3.21 -11.14
CA GLY A 30 -7.90 -4.33 -10.75
C GLY A 30 -8.39 -5.08 -11.97
N ARG A 31 -8.49 -6.41 -11.85
CA ARG A 31 -9.06 -7.32 -12.89
C ARG A 31 -10.49 -6.97 -13.35
N PHE A 32 -11.13 -5.97 -12.73
CA PHE A 32 -12.46 -5.44 -13.02
C PHE A 32 -12.46 -3.97 -13.51
N THR A 33 -11.29 -3.33 -13.62
CA THR A 33 -11.14 -1.91 -14.00
C THR A 33 -10.32 -1.70 -15.28
N ASP A 34 -10.03 -2.78 -16.01
CA ASP A 34 -9.25 -2.78 -17.25
C ASP A 34 -9.91 -1.82 -18.27
N GLY A 35 -9.24 -0.68 -18.53
CA GLY A 35 -9.67 0.36 -19.48
C GLY A 35 -10.76 1.35 -19.00
N LEU A 36 -11.20 1.32 -17.75
CA LEU A 36 -12.31 2.16 -17.23
C LEU A 36 -11.89 3.25 -16.24
N PHE A 37 -10.71 3.14 -15.62
CA PHE A 37 -10.19 4.12 -14.67
C PHE A 37 -8.80 4.61 -15.11
N GLU A 38 -8.58 5.92 -15.12
CA GLU A 38 -7.29 6.55 -15.51
C GLU A 38 -6.13 6.26 -14.52
N LYS A 39 -6.41 5.66 -13.36
CA LYS A 39 -5.46 5.47 -12.26
C LYS A 39 -5.58 4.10 -11.61
N SER A 40 -4.45 3.55 -11.20
CA SER A 40 -4.36 2.32 -10.41
C SER A 40 -4.95 2.49 -9.00
N GLU A 41 -5.19 1.37 -8.30
CA GLU A 41 -5.63 1.36 -6.91
C GLU A 41 -4.61 2.09 -6.01
N ALA A 42 -3.32 1.82 -6.21
CA ALA A 42 -2.25 2.44 -5.44
C ALA A 42 -2.17 3.97 -5.66
N GLU A 43 -2.35 4.44 -6.89
CA GLU A 43 -2.36 5.88 -7.17
C GLU A 43 -3.56 6.58 -6.55
N THR A 44 -4.74 5.94 -6.59
CA THR A 44 -5.95 6.47 -5.97
C THR A 44 -5.75 6.62 -4.45
N PHE A 45 -5.14 5.63 -3.81
CA PHE A 45 -4.83 5.70 -2.38
C PHE A 45 -3.75 6.73 -2.04
N ALA A 46 -2.73 6.87 -2.89
CA ALA A 46 -1.73 7.92 -2.74
C ALA A 46 -2.35 9.31 -2.79
N ASP A 47 -3.29 9.56 -3.70
CA ASP A 47 -4.01 10.84 -3.78
C ASP A 47 -4.82 11.13 -2.52
N ILE A 48 -5.49 10.12 -1.96
CA ILE A 48 -6.24 10.27 -0.70
C ILE A 48 -5.30 10.59 0.47
N ALA A 49 -4.15 9.91 0.57
CA ALA A 49 -3.17 10.20 1.62
C ALA A 49 -2.58 11.61 1.48
N ARG A 50 -2.34 12.08 0.25
CA ARG A 50 -1.90 13.46 -0.02
C ARG A 50 -2.97 14.47 0.40
N LEU A 51 -4.24 14.23 0.08
CA LEU A 51 -5.37 15.07 0.50
C LEU A 51 -5.50 15.09 2.03
N ALA A 52 -5.14 14.00 2.71
CA ALA A 52 -5.07 13.92 4.16
C ALA A 52 -3.81 14.59 4.77
N GLY A 53 -2.99 15.27 3.97
CA GLY A 53 -1.84 16.04 4.43
C GLY A 53 -0.54 15.24 4.59
N VAL A 54 -0.45 14.03 4.03
CA VAL A 54 0.81 13.28 3.98
C VAL A 54 1.69 13.84 2.86
N PRO A 55 2.95 14.22 3.13
CA PRO A 55 3.88 14.69 2.11
C PRO A 55 4.14 13.67 1.00
N SER A 56 4.31 14.13 -0.24
CA SER A 56 4.53 13.24 -1.40
C SER A 56 5.85 12.45 -1.34
N ASP A 57 6.87 12.98 -0.66
CA ASP A 57 8.15 12.30 -0.42
C ASP A 57 8.04 11.18 0.64
N ALA A 58 6.98 11.22 1.47
CA ALA A 58 6.67 10.15 2.42
C ALA A 58 5.81 9.03 1.81
N ILE A 59 5.36 9.15 0.55
CA ILE A 59 4.48 8.19 -0.11
C ILE A 59 5.21 7.50 -1.27
N LEU A 60 5.23 6.17 -1.24
CA LEU A 60 5.69 5.33 -2.33
C LEU A 60 4.49 4.61 -2.97
N VAL A 61 4.52 4.46 -4.29
CA VAL A 61 3.42 3.88 -5.07
C VAL A 61 3.97 2.73 -5.91
N GLU A 62 3.34 1.57 -5.80
CA GLU A 62 3.65 0.35 -6.53
C GLU A 62 2.39 -0.09 -7.31
N THR A 63 2.45 -0.07 -8.64
CA THR A 63 1.28 -0.23 -9.53
C THR A 63 1.28 -1.52 -10.35
N ARG A 64 2.24 -2.43 -10.15
CA ARG A 64 2.39 -3.65 -10.95
C ARG A 64 1.73 -4.86 -10.32
N SER A 65 1.45 -4.82 -9.03
CA SER A 65 0.90 -5.96 -8.30
C SER A 65 -0.56 -6.27 -8.67
N THR A 66 -0.85 -7.52 -8.98
CA THR A 66 -2.20 -7.99 -9.33
C THR A 66 -2.83 -8.88 -8.25
N ASN A 67 -2.05 -9.26 -7.24
CA ASN A 67 -2.48 -10.11 -6.13
C ASN A 67 -1.67 -9.84 -4.86
N SER A 68 -2.19 -10.26 -3.71
CA SER A 68 -1.58 -9.96 -2.40
C SER A 68 -0.15 -10.49 -2.23
N GLY A 69 0.24 -11.58 -2.91
CA GLY A 69 1.62 -12.08 -2.85
C GLY A 69 2.58 -11.19 -3.64
N GLU A 70 2.15 -10.72 -4.81
CA GLU A 70 2.88 -9.72 -5.58
C GLU A 70 2.98 -8.38 -4.86
N ASN A 71 1.94 -7.96 -4.13
CA ASN A 71 2.02 -6.72 -3.34
C ASN A 71 3.23 -6.74 -2.41
N VAL A 72 3.46 -7.84 -1.69
CA VAL A 72 4.59 -7.99 -0.75
C VAL A 72 5.91 -7.96 -1.51
N ARG A 73 6.05 -8.80 -2.55
CA ARG A 73 7.29 -8.93 -3.31
C ARG A 73 7.68 -7.63 -4.01
N PHE A 74 6.74 -6.95 -4.66
CA PHE A 74 7.03 -5.71 -5.38
C PHE A 74 7.24 -4.54 -4.44
N THR A 75 6.58 -4.52 -3.28
CA THR A 75 6.90 -3.57 -2.21
C THR A 75 8.32 -3.77 -1.70
N GLU A 76 8.73 -5.01 -1.42
CA GLU A 76 10.11 -5.31 -0.99
C GLU A 76 11.13 -4.85 -2.04
N GLN A 77 10.87 -5.16 -3.31
CA GLN A 77 11.74 -4.75 -4.42
C GLN A 77 11.83 -3.22 -4.52
N LEU A 78 10.71 -2.51 -4.43
CA LEU A 78 10.66 -1.04 -4.49
C LEU A 78 11.47 -0.40 -3.34
N LEU A 79 11.38 -0.97 -2.13
CA LEU A 79 12.16 -0.50 -0.98
C LEU A 79 13.66 -0.75 -1.19
N LYS A 80 14.05 -1.93 -1.70
CA LYS A 80 15.45 -2.25 -2.03
C LYS A 80 16.01 -1.32 -3.11
N GLU A 81 15.27 -1.07 -4.18
CA GLU A 81 15.66 -0.15 -5.27
C GLU A 81 15.89 1.28 -4.77
N LYS A 82 15.14 1.71 -3.75
CA LYS A 82 15.30 3.02 -3.10
C LYS A 82 16.35 3.03 -1.98
N GLY A 83 17.00 1.90 -1.70
CA GLY A 83 17.97 1.78 -0.61
C GLY A 83 17.35 1.92 0.78
N ILE A 84 16.04 1.68 0.92
CA ILE A 84 15.31 1.79 2.17
C ILE A 84 15.36 0.43 2.87
N GLN A 85 16.05 0.37 4.01
CA GLN A 85 16.03 -0.79 4.89
C GLN A 85 14.83 -0.68 5.84
N CYS A 86 14.02 -1.73 5.88
CA CYS A 86 12.81 -1.78 6.68
C CYS A 86 12.88 -2.96 7.65
N GLU A 87 12.96 -2.68 8.95
CA GLU A 87 13.01 -3.69 10.01
C GLU A 87 11.61 -4.04 10.56
N SER A 88 10.63 -3.14 10.35
CA SER A 88 9.27 -3.32 10.83
C SER A 88 8.26 -2.71 9.86
N ILE A 89 7.15 -3.42 9.63
CA ILE A 89 6.10 -3.02 8.69
C ILE A 89 4.76 -3.07 9.40
N ILE A 90 3.99 -1.99 9.27
CA ILE A 90 2.59 -1.96 9.68
C ILE A 90 1.74 -2.31 8.47
N LEU A 91 1.05 -3.44 8.52
CA LEU A 91 0.15 -3.87 7.45
C LEU A 91 -1.23 -3.25 7.66
N VAL A 92 -1.65 -2.43 6.71
CA VAL A 92 -2.99 -1.86 6.68
C VAL A 92 -3.83 -2.60 5.64
N GLN A 93 -4.88 -3.28 6.08
CA GLN A 93 -5.78 -4.04 5.23
C GLN A 93 -7.21 -4.00 5.81
N LYS A 94 -8.22 -4.36 5.00
CA LYS A 94 -9.61 -4.48 5.47
C LYS A 94 -9.74 -5.44 6.67
N PRO A 95 -10.56 -5.12 7.68
CA PRO A 95 -10.70 -5.92 8.91
C PRO A 95 -11.02 -7.42 8.67
N PHE A 96 -11.83 -7.74 7.67
CA PHE A 96 -12.21 -9.14 7.40
C PHE A 96 -11.08 -9.97 6.75
N MET A 97 -9.98 -9.35 6.30
CA MET A 97 -8.83 -10.01 5.68
C MET A 97 -7.59 -10.10 6.57
N GLU A 98 -7.63 -9.57 7.80
CA GLU A 98 -6.47 -9.51 8.71
C GLU A 98 -5.77 -10.87 8.90
N ARG A 99 -6.55 -11.94 9.08
CA ARG A 99 -6.00 -13.31 9.25
C ARG A 99 -5.26 -13.84 8.00
N ARG A 100 -5.65 -13.41 6.79
CA ARG A 100 -4.98 -13.82 5.54
C ARG A 100 -3.77 -12.95 5.24
N ALA A 101 -3.80 -11.67 5.59
CA ALA A 101 -2.69 -10.75 5.41
C ALA A 101 -1.49 -11.16 6.27
N ILE A 102 -1.71 -11.46 7.56
CA ILE A 102 -0.66 -11.94 8.48
C ILE A 102 -0.01 -13.22 7.96
N ALA A 103 -0.80 -14.24 7.62
CA ALA A 103 -0.28 -15.52 7.13
C ALA A 103 0.47 -15.41 5.78
N THR A 104 0.17 -14.40 4.96
CA THR A 104 0.89 -14.16 3.70
C THR A 104 2.22 -13.46 3.97
N PHE A 105 2.24 -12.50 4.90
CA PHE A 105 3.43 -11.75 5.23
C PHE A 105 4.47 -12.60 5.97
N GLU A 106 4.06 -13.39 6.98
CA GLU A 106 4.95 -14.30 7.72
C GLU A 106 5.60 -15.38 6.84
N LYS A 107 5.01 -15.69 5.68
CA LYS A 107 5.54 -16.69 4.76
C LYS A 107 6.44 -16.10 3.67
N GLN A 108 6.35 -14.79 3.41
CA GLN A 108 7.00 -14.15 2.27
C GLN A 108 7.97 -13.01 2.62
N TRP A 109 8.03 -12.62 3.89
CA TRP A 109 8.97 -11.64 4.44
C TRP A 109 9.81 -12.32 5.53
#